data_AF-A0A940TA46-F1
#
_entry.id   AF-A0A940TA46-F1
#
_cell.length_a   1.000
_cell.length_b   1.000
_cell.length_c   1.000
_cell.angle_alpha   90.00
_cell.angle_beta   90.00
_cell.angle_gamma   90.00
#
_symmetry.space_group_name_H-M   'P 1'
#
loop_
_entity.id
_entity.type
_entity.pdbx_description
1 polymer ?
#
loop_
_entity_poly.entity_id
_entity_poly.type
_entity_poly.pdbx_seq_one_letter_code
_entity_poly.pdbx_strand_id
1 'polypeptide(L)'
;MKKNKAFRTAAFVSALLYLTACGNEIEYPEGADTLPTYSATGTVITVYDTSSVTTPEITTTASAATTTAVTTTVPETETETETETQTVPSESETTADTSLSLSLEDVPEVGISEYYEKTQTSPTRPTVTQTSAVSDTSAVSETSPVTQSAVNTESSSDITSSSDGVLTSASSETEYENPVQTADINSSTSSVNIHAKLTDGRTSRFTGKEIISHPYSYYTLTEKHKKLYDKLVSAMLNIEEDVIFEDSEEISFDELFDIYQLLYNDENRLFYISSTIEYTTDMESGYISSMNLKYNYTKTEIQKMQEELDAKTAEIFSSVTPDMSEYEIVKHFHDYIIQNCTYTEDCKNPNNIYGTLVEQVALCQGYSQSFTYLCSLAGIDSFIVLGVANEPHMWNIVKMDNDYYHIDLTWDDPDRAKNPDSVRYDYFGLTDERIRQLRQFDDYDYEIPEAKGTKYQYYYHNNLVADSTAEAKAILISEVKKASQAKASTVQLLCTDNEAYEEITSLFFGNSSGNVIGILGEIKDDVANKFNTESIYHNSNRDTRVIKIYLEYLD
;
A
#
# COMPACT_ATOMS: atom_id res chain seq x y z
N MET A 1 -19.10 -10.74 18.68
CA MET A 1 -19.94 -10.86 17.46
C MET A 1 -20.50 -9.50 17.03
N LYS A 2 -21.60 -8.94 17.56
CA LYS A 2 -22.13 -7.65 17.03
C LYS A 2 -21.22 -6.41 17.12
N LYS A 3 -20.20 -6.39 18.01
CA LYS A 3 -19.24 -5.27 18.09
C LYS A 3 -18.06 -5.34 17.10
N ASN A 4 -17.81 -6.51 16.49
CA ASN A 4 -16.59 -6.73 15.71
C ASN A 4 -16.79 -6.49 14.21
N LYS A 5 -18.01 -6.67 13.67
CA LYS A 5 -18.31 -6.32 12.26
C LYS A 5 -18.01 -4.85 11.94
N ALA A 6 -18.27 -3.94 12.88
CA ALA A 6 -17.98 -2.51 12.71
C ALA A 6 -16.50 -2.20 12.45
N PHE A 7 -15.56 -3.06 12.87
CA PHE A 7 -14.12 -2.81 12.76
C PHE A 7 -13.59 -3.09 11.35
N ARG A 8 -13.97 -4.21 10.72
CA ARG A 8 -13.60 -4.51 9.34
C ARG A 8 -14.32 -3.60 8.35
N THR A 9 -15.60 -3.29 8.62
CA THR A 9 -16.29 -2.20 7.92
C THR A 9 -15.55 -0.88 8.10
N ALA A 10 -15.10 -0.51 9.30
CA ALA A 10 -14.34 0.73 9.50
C ALA A 10 -12.98 0.72 8.79
N ALA A 11 -12.21 -0.37 8.77
CA ALA A 11 -10.94 -0.43 8.04
C ALA A 11 -11.14 -0.34 6.52
N PHE A 12 -12.12 -1.09 5.99
CA PHE A 12 -12.47 -1.09 4.57
C PHE A 12 -13.05 0.26 4.12
N VAL A 13 -13.95 0.84 4.92
CA VAL A 13 -14.54 2.16 4.69
C VAL A 13 -13.54 3.27 5.04
N SER A 14 -12.49 3.06 5.82
CA SER A 14 -11.43 4.09 6.05
C SER A 14 -10.38 4.09 4.94
N ALA A 15 -10.07 2.94 4.35
CA ALA A 15 -9.33 2.87 3.08
C ALA A 15 -10.09 3.61 1.95
N LEU A 16 -11.43 3.66 2.04
CA LEU A 16 -12.29 4.47 1.17
C LEU A 16 -12.50 5.92 1.64
N LEU A 17 -12.59 6.23 2.93
CA LEU A 17 -12.80 7.60 3.43
C LEU A 17 -11.57 8.49 3.23
N TYR A 18 -10.40 7.90 2.98
CA TYR A 18 -9.25 8.65 2.46
C TYR A 18 -9.56 9.38 1.15
N LEU A 19 -10.58 8.95 0.37
CA LEU A 19 -11.09 9.65 -0.81
C LEU A 19 -11.66 11.07 -0.52
N THR A 20 -11.89 11.45 0.73
CA THR A 20 -12.43 12.79 1.10
C THR A 20 -11.63 13.56 2.15
N ALA A 21 -10.58 12.98 2.75
CA ALA A 21 -9.83 13.61 3.85
C ALA A 21 -8.53 14.33 3.44
N CYS A 22 -7.97 14.06 2.25
CA CYS A 22 -6.85 14.81 1.68
C CYS A 22 -7.35 16.13 1.07
N GLY A 23 -7.47 17.17 1.92
CA GLY A 23 -8.18 18.40 1.59
C GLY A 23 -7.53 19.27 0.50
N ASN A 24 -8.38 19.71 -0.45
CA ASN A 24 -8.18 20.94 -1.22
C ASN A 24 -9.47 21.77 -1.15
N GLU A 25 -9.37 23.07 -0.81
CA GLU A 25 -10.44 24.02 -1.10
C GLU A 25 -10.54 24.19 -2.62
N ILE A 26 -11.63 23.72 -3.22
CA ILE A 26 -11.89 23.93 -4.64
C ILE A 26 -12.42 25.36 -4.84
N GLU A 27 -11.58 26.26 -5.35
CA GLU A 27 -12.04 27.52 -5.93
C GLU A 27 -12.90 27.23 -7.17
N TYR A 28 -14.20 27.53 -7.09
CA TYR A 28 -15.11 27.44 -8.22
C TYR A 28 -14.90 28.63 -9.18
N PRO A 29 -14.80 28.40 -10.51
CA PRO A 29 -14.85 29.49 -11.49
C PRO A 29 -16.24 30.13 -11.53
N GLU A 30 -16.33 31.46 -11.44
CA GLU A 30 -17.58 32.19 -11.66
C GLU A 30 -18.08 32.06 -13.12
N GLY A 31 -19.38 31.77 -13.28
CA GLY A 31 -20.16 32.16 -14.46
C GLY A 31 -20.30 31.13 -15.57
N ALA A 32 -21.30 30.25 -15.47
CA ALA A 32 -21.89 29.55 -16.60
C ALA A 32 -23.41 29.37 -16.40
N ASP A 33 -24.20 30.29 -16.97
CA ASP A 33 -25.66 30.20 -16.97
C ASP A 33 -26.17 29.09 -17.91
N THR A 34 -26.98 28.18 -17.36
CA THR A 34 -27.84 27.17 -18.03
C THR A 34 -27.17 25.95 -18.69
N LEU A 35 -27.76 24.77 -18.42
CA LEU A 35 -27.53 23.51 -19.11
C LEU A 35 -28.85 22.98 -19.71
N PRO A 36 -28.82 22.22 -20.83
CA PRO A 36 -30.01 21.74 -21.50
C PRO A 36 -30.65 20.54 -20.78
N THR A 37 -31.99 20.49 -20.82
CA THR A 37 -32.78 19.39 -20.25
C THR A 37 -32.83 18.17 -21.19
N TYR A 38 -32.68 16.97 -20.62
CA TYR A 38 -33.24 15.74 -21.17
C TYR A 38 -33.92 14.92 -20.07
N SER A 39 -35.09 14.37 -20.39
CA SER A 39 -35.96 13.67 -19.45
C SER A 39 -35.95 12.15 -19.70
N ALA A 40 -35.75 11.37 -18.64
CA ALA A 40 -36.23 9.99 -18.56
C ALA A 40 -36.96 9.80 -17.22
N THR A 41 -38.11 9.14 -17.26
CA THR A 41 -39.05 9.00 -16.14
C THR A 41 -38.71 7.78 -15.27
N GLY A 42 -38.61 7.95 -13.95
CA GLY A 42 -38.42 6.83 -13.02
C GLY A 42 -38.07 7.26 -11.59
N THR A 43 -39.03 7.90 -10.90
CA THR A 43 -39.08 8.21 -9.45
C THR A 43 -37.79 8.14 -8.61
N VAL A 44 -37.22 9.31 -8.32
CA VAL A 44 -36.22 9.52 -7.26
C VAL A 44 -36.92 9.63 -5.90
N ILE A 45 -36.35 9.03 -4.84
CA ILE A 45 -36.67 9.42 -3.45
C ILE A 45 -35.53 10.30 -2.94
N THR A 46 -35.77 11.60 -2.88
CA THR A 46 -34.87 12.57 -2.23
C THR A 46 -35.32 12.77 -0.78
N VAL A 47 -34.39 12.69 0.17
CA VAL A 47 -34.58 13.25 1.51
C VAL A 47 -33.67 14.46 1.62
N TYR A 48 -34.26 15.63 1.89
CA TYR A 48 -33.53 16.88 2.07
C TYR A 48 -33.10 17.05 3.52
N ASP A 49 -31.86 17.49 3.74
CA ASP A 49 -31.44 18.07 5.02
C ASP A 49 -31.95 19.50 5.15
N THR A 50 -32.28 19.91 6.38
CA THR A 50 -32.79 21.25 6.72
C THR A 50 -31.76 22.03 7.52
N SER A 51 -30.72 22.56 6.87
CA SER A 51 -29.84 23.56 7.48
C SER A 51 -29.35 24.64 6.51
N SER A 52 -30.20 25.64 6.25
CA SER A 52 -29.73 26.97 5.85
C SER A 52 -30.71 28.06 6.29
N VAL A 53 -30.37 28.78 7.36
CA VAL A 53 -31.02 30.05 7.72
C VAL A 53 -29.95 31.14 7.76
N THR A 54 -29.81 31.87 6.66
CA THR A 54 -29.00 33.09 6.59
C THR A 54 -29.75 34.26 7.24
N THR A 55 -29.14 34.85 8.28
CA THR A 55 -29.60 36.10 8.91
C THR A 55 -29.43 37.33 8.00
N PRO A 56 -30.38 38.29 8.00
CA PRO A 56 -30.17 39.64 7.50
C PRO A 56 -29.55 40.57 8.56
N GLU A 57 -28.76 41.55 8.14
CA GLU A 57 -28.21 42.62 8.98
C GLU A 57 -29.29 43.53 9.59
N ILE A 58 -29.12 43.97 10.85
CA ILE A 58 -29.36 45.37 11.27
C ILE A 58 -28.33 45.81 12.33
N THR A 59 -27.87 47.04 12.16
CA THR A 59 -26.93 47.90 12.92
C THR A 59 -26.97 47.83 14.45
N THR A 60 -25.80 48.09 15.06
CA THR A 60 -25.62 48.32 16.50
C THR A 60 -26.24 49.62 17.01
N THR A 61 -26.86 49.58 18.20
CA THR A 61 -26.74 50.64 19.23
C THR A 61 -27.13 50.09 20.61
N ALA A 62 -26.59 50.70 21.68
CA ALA A 62 -26.55 50.10 23.01
C ALA A 62 -27.76 50.46 23.91
N SER A 63 -28.08 49.59 24.89
CA SER A 63 -28.17 49.95 26.33
C SER A 63 -28.47 48.72 27.19
N ALA A 64 -27.98 48.72 28.44
CA ALA A 64 -28.24 47.67 29.43
C ALA A 64 -29.61 47.84 30.14
N ALA A 65 -30.18 46.73 30.64
CA ALA A 65 -30.68 46.59 32.03
C ALA A 65 -31.35 45.23 32.35
N THR A 66 -30.66 44.41 33.14
CA THR A 66 -31.12 43.80 34.42
C THR A 66 -32.44 42.99 34.57
N THR A 67 -32.29 41.85 35.28
CA THR A 67 -33.15 41.25 36.34
C THR A 67 -34.24 40.18 36.02
N THR A 68 -34.07 39.01 36.67
CA THR A 68 -35.06 38.07 37.29
C THR A 68 -36.25 37.55 36.44
N ALA A 69 -36.51 36.24 36.26
CA ALA A 69 -36.56 35.04 37.14
C ALA A 69 -38.01 34.57 37.40
N VAL A 70 -38.17 33.32 37.89
CA VAL A 70 -39.43 32.60 38.20
C VAL A 70 -40.13 32.04 36.93
N THR A 71 -40.12 30.75 36.57
CA THR A 71 -40.47 29.46 37.23
C THR A 71 -41.96 29.06 37.11
N THR A 72 -42.17 27.78 36.76
CA THR A 72 -43.31 26.86 37.05
C THR A 72 -44.47 26.63 36.05
N THR A 73 -44.88 25.34 36.07
CA THR A 73 -46.21 24.72 35.80
C THR A 73 -46.73 24.50 34.36
N VAL A 74 -46.55 23.24 33.91
CA VAL A 74 -47.53 22.28 33.30
C VAL A 74 -48.93 22.29 33.97
N PRO A 75 -49.97 21.56 33.47
CA PRO A 75 -50.22 20.92 32.16
C PRO A 75 -51.53 21.48 31.51
N GLU A 76 -52.19 20.92 30.47
CA GLU A 76 -53.15 19.79 30.52
C GLU A 76 -53.83 19.59 29.12
N THR A 77 -54.21 18.33 28.78
CA THR A 77 -55.34 17.82 27.93
C THR A 77 -55.78 18.52 26.61
N GLU A 78 -56.45 17.90 25.62
CA GLU A 78 -57.38 16.75 25.57
C GLU A 78 -57.55 16.23 24.09
N THR A 79 -58.11 15.01 23.92
CA THR A 79 -59.01 14.43 22.85
C THR A 79 -59.13 15.04 21.41
N GLU A 80 -59.59 14.36 20.33
CA GLU A 80 -60.45 13.16 20.16
C GLU A 80 -60.42 12.53 18.73
N THR A 81 -60.59 11.19 18.65
CA THR A 81 -61.30 10.32 17.65
C THR A 81 -61.27 10.44 16.10
N GLU A 82 -61.04 9.25 15.47
CA GLU A 82 -61.77 8.60 14.34
C GLU A 82 -61.74 9.23 12.91
N THR A 83 -61.81 8.49 11.78
CA THR A 83 -62.43 7.16 11.48
C THR A 83 -61.72 6.43 10.30
N GLU A 84 -61.96 5.11 10.15
CA GLU A 84 -61.49 4.24 9.07
C GLU A 84 -62.07 4.56 7.66
N THR A 85 -61.37 4.11 6.60
CA THR A 85 -62.02 3.36 5.48
C THR A 85 -61.02 2.38 4.84
N GLN A 86 -61.50 1.18 4.49
CA GLN A 86 -60.70 0.06 3.97
C GLN A 86 -61.10 -0.28 2.51
N THR A 87 -60.14 -0.50 1.62
CA THR A 87 -60.35 -1.16 0.31
C THR A 87 -59.12 -1.95 -0.14
N VAL A 88 -59.34 -3.19 -0.60
CA VAL A 88 -58.34 -4.12 -1.16
C VAL A 88 -58.53 -4.23 -2.68
N PRO A 89 -57.44 -4.31 -3.47
CA PRO A 89 -57.32 -5.38 -4.48
C PRO A 89 -55.87 -5.94 -4.52
N SER A 90 -55.65 -7.25 -4.41
CA SER A 90 -55.69 -8.31 -5.46
C SER A 90 -54.30 -8.67 -6.00
N GLU A 91 -53.95 -9.95 -5.95
CA GLU A 91 -52.67 -10.50 -6.41
C GLU A 91 -52.49 -10.43 -7.93
N SER A 92 -51.25 -10.18 -8.36
CA SER A 92 -50.74 -10.59 -9.66
C SER A 92 -49.26 -10.95 -9.51
N GLU A 93 -48.94 -12.23 -9.63
CA GLU A 93 -47.56 -12.70 -9.66
C GLU A 93 -46.86 -12.16 -10.91
N THR A 94 -45.84 -11.34 -10.69
CA THR A 94 -44.80 -11.03 -11.66
C THR A 94 -43.50 -11.08 -10.89
N THR A 95 -42.62 -12.02 -11.23
CA THR A 95 -41.26 -12.14 -10.70
C THR A 95 -40.44 -10.96 -11.21
N ALA A 96 -40.50 -9.85 -10.47
CA ALA A 96 -39.72 -8.64 -10.70
C ALA A 96 -38.52 -8.65 -9.77
N ASP A 97 -37.43 -9.26 -10.22
CA ASP A 97 -36.11 -9.21 -9.58
C ASP A 97 -35.76 -7.79 -9.12
N THR A 98 -35.37 -7.65 -7.85
CA THR A 98 -34.96 -6.36 -7.30
C THR A 98 -33.46 -6.20 -7.43
N SER A 99 -33.02 -5.32 -8.34
CA SER A 99 -31.63 -4.91 -8.45
C SER A 99 -31.26 -3.94 -7.34
N LEU A 100 -30.13 -4.19 -6.68
CA LEU A 100 -29.55 -3.36 -5.64
C LEU A 100 -28.11 -3.04 -6.00
N SER A 101 -27.74 -1.78 -5.82
CA SER A 101 -26.36 -1.30 -5.92
C SER A 101 -25.96 -0.62 -4.61
N LEU A 102 -24.73 -0.87 -4.16
CA LEU A 102 -24.05 -0.05 -3.17
C LEU A 102 -22.63 0.22 -3.67
N SER A 103 -22.22 1.49 -3.65
CA SER A 103 -20.79 1.77 -3.54
C SER A 103 -20.34 1.38 -2.14
N LEU A 104 -19.14 0.83 -2.00
CA LEU A 104 -18.54 0.63 -0.68
C LEU A 104 -18.24 1.97 0.02
N GLU A 105 -18.35 3.09 -0.70
CA GLU A 105 -18.22 4.47 -0.22
C GLU A 105 -19.49 4.99 0.48
N ASP A 106 -20.66 4.37 0.24
CA ASP A 106 -21.97 4.83 0.76
C ASP A 106 -22.31 4.31 2.17
N VAL A 107 -21.36 3.70 2.88
CA VAL A 107 -21.57 3.13 4.21
C VAL A 107 -21.51 4.24 5.28
N PRO A 108 -22.53 4.43 6.13
CA PRO A 108 -22.58 5.56 7.06
C PRO A 108 -21.47 5.54 8.11
N GLU A 109 -20.96 6.73 8.48
CA GLU A 109 -19.94 6.95 9.52
C GLU A 109 -20.41 6.48 10.91
N VAL A 110 -20.23 5.20 11.23
CA VAL A 110 -20.48 4.68 12.58
C VAL A 110 -19.24 4.89 13.47
N GLY A 111 -19.10 6.11 14.01
CA GLY A 111 -18.39 6.34 15.27
C GLY A 111 -16.85 6.42 15.21
N ILE A 112 -16.28 7.09 14.21
CA ILE A 112 -14.82 7.25 14.06
C ILE A 112 -14.20 8.11 15.21
N SER A 113 -14.99 8.97 15.86
CA SER A 113 -14.51 9.86 16.92
C SER A 113 -14.07 9.17 18.22
N GLU A 114 -14.70 8.06 18.62
CA GLU A 114 -14.26 7.25 19.78
C GLU A 114 -12.92 6.52 19.52
N TYR A 115 -12.51 6.42 18.25
CA TYR A 115 -11.26 5.79 17.83
C TYR A 115 -10.07 6.74 18.03
N TYR A 116 -10.21 8.00 17.57
CA TYR A 116 -9.14 9.02 17.61
C TYR A 116 -8.76 9.50 19.02
N GLU A 117 -9.68 9.55 19.98
CA GLU A 117 -9.35 9.94 21.36
C GLU A 117 -8.43 8.92 22.09
N LYS A 118 -8.24 7.73 21.52
CA LYS A 118 -7.43 6.65 22.13
C LYS A 118 -5.97 6.63 21.67
N THR A 119 -5.60 7.42 20.67
CA THR A 119 -4.29 7.36 20.01
C THR A 119 -3.43 8.59 20.29
N GLN A 120 -2.77 8.61 21.45
CA GLN A 120 -1.64 9.52 21.72
C GLN A 120 -0.39 8.74 22.14
N THR A 121 0.29 8.15 21.16
CA THR A 121 1.75 7.94 21.03
C THR A 121 1.98 6.94 19.89
N SER A 122 2.06 7.44 18.67
CA SER A 122 2.43 6.68 17.48
C SER A 122 3.74 7.25 16.91
N PRO A 123 4.60 6.43 16.29
CA PRO A 123 5.91 6.89 15.82
C PRO A 123 5.75 7.96 14.72
N THR A 124 6.61 8.97 14.76
CA THR A 124 6.64 10.04 13.74
C THR A 124 7.59 9.65 12.60
N ARG A 125 7.28 10.06 11.35
CA ARG A 125 8.16 9.77 10.21
C ARG A 125 9.54 10.41 10.45
N PRO A 126 10.67 9.71 10.25
CA PRO A 126 11.98 10.21 10.68
C PRO A 126 12.45 11.46 9.91
N THR A 127 12.89 12.50 10.63
CA THR A 127 13.42 13.76 10.06
C THR A 127 14.94 13.67 9.78
N VAL A 128 15.37 14.08 8.59
CA VAL A 128 16.80 14.18 8.22
C VAL A 128 17.40 15.45 8.84
N THR A 129 18.58 15.32 9.46
CA THR A 129 19.33 16.40 10.13
C THR A 129 20.74 16.48 9.53
N GLN A 130 21.39 17.65 9.59
CA GLN A 130 22.78 17.84 9.17
C GLN A 130 23.67 18.12 10.39
N THR A 131 24.84 17.49 10.44
CA THR A 131 25.91 17.80 11.40
C THR A 131 27.14 18.28 10.64
N SER A 132 27.79 19.33 11.15
CA SER A 132 29.01 19.91 10.56
C SER A 132 30.13 19.94 11.58
N ALA A 133 31.38 19.91 11.11
CA ALA A 133 32.56 20.02 11.95
C ALA A 133 32.54 21.36 12.70
N VAL A 134 32.74 21.30 14.02
CA VAL A 134 32.87 22.51 14.85
C VAL A 134 34.27 23.08 14.63
N SER A 135 34.36 24.12 13.78
CA SER A 135 35.59 24.87 13.58
C SER A 135 35.89 25.76 14.79
N ASP A 136 36.86 25.36 15.59
CA ASP A 136 37.31 26.06 16.80
C ASP A 136 38.18 27.29 16.46
N THR A 137 37.62 28.27 15.73
CA THR A 137 38.22 29.60 15.52
C THR A 137 37.20 30.74 15.39
N SER A 138 37.49 31.81 16.11
CA SER A 138 36.71 33.04 16.29
C SER A 138 36.40 33.86 15.02
N ALA A 139 35.12 34.24 14.89
CA ALA A 139 34.58 35.56 14.52
C ALA A 139 34.98 36.32 13.21
N VAL A 140 33.99 37.10 12.72
CA VAL A 140 34.05 38.29 11.84
C VAL A 140 33.69 38.13 10.34
N SER A 141 32.38 38.31 10.08
CA SER A 141 31.72 39.11 9.03
C SER A 141 32.02 38.99 7.51
N GLU A 142 30.92 38.78 6.78
CA GLU A 142 30.41 39.60 5.65
C GLU A 142 30.73 39.28 4.17
N THR A 143 29.60 39.28 3.42
CA THR A 143 29.40 39.56 1.97
C THR A 143 29.75 38.52 0.90
N SER A 144 28.67 37.97 0.30
CA SER A 144 28.62 37.53 -1.10
C SER A 144 28.76 38.74 -2.07
N PRO A 145 28.96 38.50 -3.38
CA PRO A 145 27.77 38.47 -4.23
C PRO A 145 27.74 37.40 -5.34
N VAL A 146 26.52 37.20 -5.83
CA VAL A 146 26.09 36.33 -6.95
C VAL A 146 26.63 36.81 -8.30
N THR A 147 26.81 35.90 -9.27
CA THR A 147 26.53 36.22 -10.68
C THR A 147 26.07 34.98 -11.46
N GLN A 148 24.85 35.03 -11.99
CA GLN A 148 24.39 34.13 -13.06
C GLN A 148 24.85 34.70 -14.42
N SER A 149 25.08 33.83 -15.41
CA SER A 149 24.77 34.14 -16.81
C SER A 149 24.62 32.86 -17.63
N ALA A 150 23.76 32.94 -18.63
CA ALA A 150 23.22 31.81 -19.37
C ALA A 150 23.87 31.63 -20.76
N VAL A 151 23.71 30.40 -21.28
CA VAL A 151 23.40 30.04 -22.69
C VAL A 151 24.10 30.80 -23.82
N ASN A 152 24.77 30.05 -24.72
CA ASN A 152 24.61 30.27 -26.16
C ASN A 152 24.76 28.96 -26.96
N THR A 153 24.17 28.96 -28.16
CA THR A 153 23.81 27.79 -28.98
C THR A 153 24.71 27.56 -30.21
N GLU A 154 24.35 26.53 -31.01
CA GLU A 154 24.75 26.19 -32.40
C GLU A 154 25.97 25.26 -32.58
N SER A 155 26.09 24.44 -33.65
CA SER A 155 25.13 23.75 -34.56
C SER A 155 25.92 22.92 -35.62
N SER A 156 25.39 21.79 -36.13
CA SER A 156 25.78 21.07 -37.38
C SER A 156 27.21 20.49 -37.54
N SER A 157 27.50 19.46 -38.36
CA SER A 157 26.69 18.36 -38.96
C SER A 157 27.60 17.28 -39.62
N ASP A 158 26.98 16.15 -40.02
CA ASP A 158 27.31 15.25 -41.16
C ASP A 158 28.44 14.17 -41.14
N ILE A 159 28.02 12.94 -40.84
CA ILE A 159 27.91 11.74 -41.74
C ILE A 159 29.09 11.33 -42.68
N THR A 160 29.54 10.07 -42.57
CA THR A 160 29.67 9.00 -43.63
C THR A 160 30.40 7.77 -43.01
N SER A 161 29.77 6.61 -42.77
CA SER A 161 29.39 5.49 -43.67
C SER A 161 30.52 4.66 -44.31
N SER A 162 30.59 3.36 -44.00
CA SER A 162 30.88 2.21 -44.91
C SER A 162 30.81 0.86 -44.15
N SER A 163 30.64 -0.25 -44.87
CA SER A 163 30.05 -1.51 -44.39
C SER A 163 30.85 -2.80 -44.68
N ASP A 164 30.19 -3.96 -44.43
CA ASP A 164 30.49 -5.34 -44.88
C ASP A 164 31.44 -6.18 -43.98
N GLY A 165 31.18 -7.47 -43.67
CA GLY A 165 30.02 -8.34 -43.94
C GLY A 165 30.29 -9.85 -43.73
N VAL A 166 29.25 -10.70 -43.90
CA VAL A 166 29.25 -12.18 -44.13
C VAL A 166 29.16 -13.17 -42.93
N LEU A 167 27.90 -13.55 -42.62
CA LEU A 167 27.28 -14.92 -42.61
C LEU A 167 28.10 -16.22 -42.34
N THR A 168 27.50 -17.14 -41.58
CA THR A 168 27.13 -18.52 -42.05
C THR A 168 26.15 -19.23 -41.09
N SER A 169 25.51 -20.32 -41.55
CA SER A 169 24.33 -20.98 -40.96
C SER A 169 24.48 -22.51 -40.83
N ALA A 170 23.66 -23.16 -39.98
CA ALA A 170 23.07 -24.51 -40.21
C ALA A 170 22.11 -24.93 -39.07
N SER A 171 21.19 -25.86 -39.38
CA SER A 171 20.11 -26.38 -38.53
C SER A 171 20.01 -27.93 -38.60
N SER A 172 19.27 -28.57 -37.68
CA SER A 172 18.67 -29.90 -37.88
C SER A 172 17.67 -30.29 -36.76
N GLU A 173 16.61 -31.01 -37.13
CA GLU A 173 15.51 -31.53 -36.28
C GLU A 173 15.60 -33.06 -36.11
N THR A 174 14.84 -33.66 -35.16
CA THR A 174 14.08 -34.93 -35.32
C THR A 174 13.26 -35.31 -34.06
N GLU A 175 12.22 -36.15 -34.22
CA GLU A 175 11.10 -36.43 -33.29
C GLU A 175 11.21 -37.84 -32.58
N TYR A 176 10.23 -38.52 -31.92
CA TYR A 176 8.75 -38.47 -31.77
C TYR A 176 8.28 -39.17 -30.45
N GLU A 177 7.17 -38.69 -29.84
CA GLU A 177 6.07 -39.45 -29.15
C GLU A 177 6.34 -40.41 -27.94
N ASN A 178 5.42 -40.72 -26.98
CA ASN A 178 3.94 -40.50 -26.83
C ASN A 178 3.49 -40.49 -25.31
N PRO A 179 2.19 -40.49 -24.87
CA PRO A 179 1.67 -39.41 -24.01
C PRO A 179 0.93 -39.82 -22.70
N VAL A 180 0.50 -38.84 -21.88
CA VAL A 180 -0.64 -38.96 -20.93
C VAL A 180 -1.48 -37.66 -20.94
N GLN A 181 -2.79 -37.78 -20.70
CA GLN A 181 -3.84 -36.78 -20.95
C GLN A 181 -3.73 -35.45 -20.19
N THR A 182 -4.04 -34.36 -20.89
CA THR A 182 -4.42 -33.04 -20.36
C THR A 182 -5.94 -32.90 -20.29
N ALA A 183 -6.43 -32.08 -19.35
CA ALA A 183 -7.79 -31.52 -19.38
C ALA A 183 -7.72 -30.06 -19.81
N ASP A 184 -8.64 -29.69 -20.70
CA ASP A 184 -8.75 -28.49 -21.53
C ASP A 184 -8.24 -27.15 -20.95
N ILE A 185 -7.34 -26.51 -21.71
CA ILE A 185 -7.02 -25.07 -21.63
C ILE A 185 -7.62 -24.43 -22.89
N ASN A 186 -8.48 -23.43 -22.73
CA ASN A 186 -9.12 -22.77 -23.87
C ASN A 186 -8.32 -21.54 -24.33
N SER A 187 -8.08 -21.47 -25.64
CA SER A 187 -7.38 -20.41 -26.38
C SER A 187 -8.18 -19.07 -26.33
N SER A 188 -7.66 -17.84 -26.51
CA SER A 188 -6.51 -17.41 -27.33
C SER A 188 -6.08 -15.96 -27.03
N THR A 189 -4.79 -15.72 -26.75
CA THR A 189 -3.96 -14.59 -27.25
C THR A 189 -2.51 -14.85 -26.86
N SER A 190 -1.55 -14.55 -27.74
CA SER A 190 -0.13 -14.88 -27.51
C SER A 190 0.61 -13.82 -26.67
N SER A 191 0.16 -13.61 -25.44
CA SER A 191 1.06 -13.13 -24.38
C SER A 191 1.78 -14.36 -23.78
N VAL A 192 3.09 -14.25 -23.53
CA VAL A 192 3.83 -15.35 -22.89
C VAL A 192 3.52 -15.31 -21.39
N ASN A 193 2.48 -16.05 -21.00
CA ASN A 193 1.95 -16.16 -19.64
C ASN A 193 3.07 -16.14 -18.59
N ILE A 194 3.06 -15.14 -17.71
CA ILE A 194 4.08 -14.96 -16.68
C ILE A 194 4.27 -16.21 -15.80
N HIS A 195 3.22 -16.96 -15.49
CA HIS A 195 3.35 -18.19 -14.72
C HIS A 195 4.22 -19.22 -15.45
N ALA A 196 4.10 -19.37 -16.77
CA ALA A 196 4.96 -20.26 -17.56
C ALA A 196 6.42 -19.77 -17.66
N LYS A 197 6.68 -18.46 -17.45
CA LYS A 197 8.04 -17.91 -17.31
C LYS A 197 8.64 -18.08 -15.92
N LEU A 198 7.84 -18.35 -14.89
CA LEU A 198 8.30 -18.44 -13.49
C LEU A 198 8.16 -19.84 -12.88
N THR A 199 7.45 -20.76 -13.52
CA THR A 199 7.23 -22.14 -13.03
C THR A 199 8.06 -23.20 -13.77
N ASP A 200 8.21 -24.36 -13.14
CA ASP A 200 8.29 -25.66 -13.81
C ASP A 200 7.00 -26.43 -13.44
N GLY A 201 5.95 -26.28 -14.25
CA GLY A 201 4.62 -26.79 -13.92
C GLY A 201 3.90 -25.97 -12.84
N ARG A 202 3.84 -26.48 -11.60
CA ARG A 202 3.21 -25.78 -10.46
C ARG A 202 4.21 -25.19 -9.46
N THR A 203 5.49 -25.54 -9.56
CA THR A 203 6.53 -25.06 -8.66
C THR A 203 7.28 -23.88 -9.23
N SER A 204 7.59 -22.88 -8.41
CA SER A 204 8.45 -21.76 -8.77
C SER A 204 9.86 -22.26 -9.11
N ARG A 205 10.44 -21.80 -10.22
CA ARG A 205 11.76 -22.25 -10.69
C ARG A 205 12.94 -21.73 -9.86
N PHE A 206 12.69 -20.79 -8.96
CA PHE A 206 13.71 -20.16 -8.12
C PHE A 206 13.82 -20.84 -6.75
N THR A 207 12.68 -21.10 -6.09
CA THR A 207 12.65 -21.74 -4.76
C THR A 207 12.36 -23.24 -4.78
N GLY A 208 11.84 -23.77 -5.89
CA GLY A 208 11.32 -25.14 -6.00
C GLY A 208 10.01 -25.38 -5.22
N LYS A 209 9.43 -24.36 -4.57
CA LYS A 209 8.17 -24.45 -3.82
C LYS A 209 6.96 -24.34 -4.76
N GLU A 210 5.81 -24.89 -4.38
CA GLU A 210 4.55 -24.68 -5.11
C GLU A 210 4.20 -23.18 -5.12
N ILE A 211 3.72 -22.65 -6.26
CA ILE A 211 3.25 -21.27 -6.33
C ILE A 211 1.99 -21.12 -5.49
N ILE A 212 1.93 -20.03 -4.73
CA ILE A 212 0.78 -19.71 -3.89
C ILE A 212 -0.38 -19.29 -4.83
N SER A 213 -1.36 -20.18 -4.98
CA SER A 213 -2.47 -20.03 -5.93
C SER A 213 -3.69 -19.29 -5.38
N HIS A 214 -3.74 -19.12 -4.05
CA HIS A 214 -4.80 -18.46 -3.29
C HIS A 214 -4.17 -17.78 -2.07
N PRO A 215 -4.66 -16.60 -1.64
CA PRO A 215 -4.16 -15.91 -0.46
C PRO A 215 -4.42 -16.71 0.84
N TYR A 216 -3.69 -16.39 1.90
CA TYR A 216 -3.85 -17.07 3.21
C TYR A 216 -5.31 -17.07 3.72
N SER A 217 -6.02 -15.95 3.53
CA SER A 217 -7.43 -15.78 3.92
C SER A 217 -8.38 -16.79 3.28
N TYR A 218 -8.10 -17.28 2.07
CA TYR A 218 -8.90 -18.34 1.43
C TYR A 218 -8.92 -19.63 2.27
N TYR A 219 -7.79 -19.97 2.91
CA TYR A 219 -7.69 -21.20 3.71
C TYR A 219 -8.40 -21.10 5.06
N THR A 220 -8.79 -19.90 5.50
CA THR A 220 -9.58 -19.68 6.72
C THR A 220 -11.09 -19.70 6.48
N LEU A 221 -11.52 -19.71 5.21
CA LEU A 221 -12.91 -19.77 4.79
C LEU A 221 -13.58 -21.14 5.06
N THR A 222 -14.89 -21.11 5.24
CA THR A 222 -15.74 -22.32 5.21
C THR A 222 -15.82 -22.88 3.80
N GLU A 223 -16.18 -24.16 3.65
CA GLU A 223 -16.34 -24.78 2.32
C GLU A 223 -17.47 -24.15 1.47
N LYS A 224 -18.47 -23.49 2.09
CA LYS A 224 -19.45 -22.65 1.38
C LYS A 224 -18.78 -21.39 0.82
N HIS A 225 -18.01 -20.72 1.67
CA HIS A 225 -17.33 -19.47 1.35
C HIS A 225 -16.21 -19.64 0.30
N LYS A 226 -15.47 -20.77 0.34
CA LYS A 226 -14.50 -21.12 -0.70
C LYS A 226 -15.15 -21.27 -2.06
N LYS A 227 -16.30 -21.97 -2.16
CA LYS A 227 -17.03 -22.10 -3.42
C LYS A 227 -17.48 -20.74 -3.98
N LEU A 228 -17.98 -19.86 -3.11
CA LEU A 228 -18.35 -18.50 -3.51
C LEU A 228 -17.12 -17.71 -4.00
N TYR A 229 -16.01 -17.77 -3.27
CA TYR A 229 -14.72 -17.19 -3.65
C TYR A 229 -14.25 -17.71 -5.02
N ASP A 230 -14.15 -19.03 -5.19
CA ASP A 230 -13.67 -19.69 -6.42
C ASP A 230 -14.54 -19.37 -7.63
N LYS A 231 -15.87 -19.29 -7.44
CA LYS A 231 -16.85 -18.93 -8.47
C LYS A 231 -16.67 -17.48 -8.90
N LEU A 232 -16.51 -16.55 -7.96
CA LEU A 232 -16.26 -15.13 -8.25
C LEU A 232 -14.88 -14.91 -8.91
N VAL A 233 -13.81 -15.52 -8.38
CA VAL A 233 -12.46 -15.42 -8.96
C VAL A 233 -12.44 -15.96 -10.39
N SER A 234 -13.06 -17.11 -10.64
CA SER A 234 -13.11 -17.70 -11.99
C SER A 234 -13.80 -16.76 -12.99
N ALA A 235 -14.96 -16.23 -12.62
CA ALA A 235 -15.73 -15.31 -13.46
C ALA A 235 -14.98 -13.98 -13.70
N MET A 236 -14.37 -13.41 -12.66
CA MET A 236 -13.61 -12.16 -12.75
C MET A 236 -12.31 -12.31 -13.58
N LEU A 237 -11.59 -13.44 -13.45
CA LEU A 237 -10.41 -13.74 -14.28
C LEU A 237 -10.78 -13.94 -15.76
N ASN A 238 -11.98 -14.45 -16.05
CA ASN A 238 -12.52 -14.55 -17.41
C ASN A 238 -13.06 -13.20 -17.93
N ILE A 239 -13.20 -12.20 -17.06
CA ILE A 239 -13.84 -10.91 -17.30
C ILE A 239 -15.26 -11.14 -17.84
N GLU A 240 -16.05 -11.88 -17.07
CA GLU A 240 -17.49 -12.13 -17.27
C GLU A 240 -18.30 -10.92 -16.75
N GLU A 241 -19.48 -10.67 -17.33
CA GLU A 241 -20.33 -9.52 -16.96
C GLU A 241 -21.27 -9.83 -15.79
N ASP A 242 -21.58 -11.09 -15.56
CA ASP A 242 -22.52 -11.55 -14.54
C ASP A 242 -22.12 -12.90 -13.93
N VAL A 243 -22.63 -13.16 -12.72
CA VAL A 243 -22.55 -14.46 -12.04
C VAL A 243 -23.94 -14.79 -11.52
N ILE A 244 -24.46 -15.96 -11.87
CA ILE A 244 -25.75 -16.48 -11.40
C ILE A 244 -25.52 -17.49 -10.28
N PHE A 245 -26.31 -17.40 -9.21
CA PHE A 245 -26.32 -18.34 -8.09
C PHE A 245 -27.56 -19.23 -8.16
N GLU A 246 -27.40 -20.50 -7.77
CA GLU A 246 -28.53 -21.40 -7.59
C GLU A 246 -29.16 -21.16 -6.21
N ASP A 247 -30.49 -21.26 -6.08
CA ASP A 247 -31.19 -21.09 -4.79
C ASP A 247 -30.60 -21.95 -3.66
N SER A 248 -30.08 -23.13 -4.02
CA SER A 248 -29.45 -24.08 -3.09
C SER A 248 -28.08 -23.63 -2.54
N GLU A 249 -27.50 -22.56 -3.08
CA GLU A 249 -26.30 -21.91 -2.54
C GLU A 249 -26.63 -21.01 -1.34
N GLU A 250 -27.88 -20.55 -1.18
CA GLU A 250 -28.38 -19.75 -0.05
C GLU A 250 -27.47 -18.55 0.31
N ILE A 251 -26.99 -17.78 -0.68
CA ILE A 251 -26.03 -16.69 -0.47
C ILE A 251 -26.72 -15.44 0.09
N SER A 252 -26.32 -15.00 1.27
CA SER A 252 -26.75 -13.72 1.85
C SER A 252 -25.81 -12.56 1.47
N PHE A 253 -26.30 -11.32 1.55
CA PHE A 253 -25.47 -10.12 1.32
C PHE A 253 -24.28 -10.04 2.29
N ASP A 254 -24.48 -10.39 3.57
CA ASP A 254 -23.39 -10.43 4.56
C ASP A 254 -22.26 -11.37 4.12
N GLU A 255 -22.58 -12.58 3.64
CA GLU A 255 -21.59 -13.54 3.14
C GLU A 255 -20.92 -13.05 1.87
N LEU A 256 -21.67 -12.49 0.92
CA LEU A 256 -21.11 -11.92 -0.30
C LEU A 256 -20.14 -10.78 0.01
N PHE A 257 -20.56 -9.84 0.86
CA PHE A 257 -19.77 -8.68 1.28
C PHE A 257 -18.47 -9.10 1.98
N ASP A 258 -18.54 -10.09 2.87
CA ASP A 258 -17.36 -10.63 3.56
C ASP A 258 -16.38 -11.30 2.58
N ILE A 259 -16.84 -11.94 1.50
CA ILE A 259 -15.98 -12.50 0.45
C ILE A 259 -15.44 -11.43 -0.52
N TYR A 260 -16.27 -10.47 -0.94
CA TYR A 260 -15.86 -9.43 -1.88
C TYR A 260 -14.73 -8.55 -1.32
N GLN A 261 -14.76 -8.26 -0.01
CA GLN A 261 -13.65 -7.57 0.67
C GLN A 261 -12.34 -8.36 0.63
N LEU A 262 -12.38 -9.71 0.70
CA LEU A 262 -11.19 -10.55 0.59
C LEU A 262 -10.66 -10.59 -0.85
N LEU A 263 -11.55 -10.58 -1.84
CA LEU A 263 -11.16 -10.47 -3.26
C LEU A 263 -10.44 -9.14 -3.52
N TYR A 264 -11.02 -8.02 -3.07
CA TYR A 264 -10.46 -6.69 -3.29
C TYR A 264 -9.09 -6.47 -2.62
N ASN A 265 -8.90 -7.02 -1.42
CA ASN A 265 -7.68 -6.81 -0.64
C ASN A 265 -6.58 -7.86 -0.91
N ASP A 266 -6.94 -9.14 -1.05
CA ASP A 266 -5.97 -10.24 -1.03
C ASP A 266 -5.78 -10.92 -2.39
N GLU A 267 -6.77 -10.84 -3.30
CA GLU A 267 -6.70 -11.48 -4.62
C GLU A 267 -6.04 -10.56 -5.65
N ASN A 268 -4.72 -10.43 -5.53
CA ASN A 268 -3.89 -9.51 -6.31
C ASN A 268 -4.03 -9.68 -7.85
N ARG A 269 -4.48 -10.85 -8.35
CA ARG A 269 -4.73 -11.08 -9.79
C ARG A 269 -5.93 -10.29 -10.33
N LEU A 270 -6.76 -9.72 -9.45
CA LEU A 270 -8.00 -9.02 -9.77
C LEU A 270 -7.89 -7.50 -9.58
N PHE A 271 -6.71 -6.93 -9.73
CA PHE A 271 -6.39 -5.49 -9.53
C PHE A 271 -7.28 -4.48 -10.28
N TYR A 272 -8.09 -4.93 -11.24
CA TYR A 272 -8.99 -4.17 -12.10
C TYR A 272 -10.47 -4.20 -11.69
N ILE A 273 -10.85 -4.97 -10.65
CA ILE A 273 -12.25 -5.03 -10.18
C ILE A 273 -12.67 -3.74 -9.48
N SER A 274 -13.95 -3.40 -9.56
CA SER A 274 -14.51 -2.24 -8.89
C SER A 274 -14.76 -2.47 -7.40
N SER A 275 -14.81 -1.40 -6.62
CA SER A 275 -15.37 -1.40 -5.26
C SER A 275 -16.91 -1.40 -5.24
N THR A 276 -17.59 -1.24 -6.38
CA THR A 276 -19.07 -1.29 -6.42
C THR A 276 -19.58 -2.73 -6.47
N ILE A 277 -20.51 -3.08 -5.57
CA ILE A 277 -21.21 -4.37 -5.59
C ILE A 277 -22.63 -4.14 -6.13
N GLU A 278 -22.90 -4.69 -7.33
CA GLU A 278 -24.25 -4.77 -7.90
C GLU A 278 -24.76 -6.21 -7.87
N TYR A 279 -25.95 -6.40 -7.30
CA TYR A 279 -26.56 -7.71 -7.13
C TYR A 279 -28.07 -7.68 -7.24
N THR A 280 -28.63 -8.87 -7.40
CA THR A 280 -30.07 -9.13 -7.46
C THR A 280 -30.41 -10.19 -6.41
N THR A 281 -31.54 -10.00 -5.73
CA THR A 281 -32.09 -11.02 -4.83
C THR A 281 -33.33 -11.67 -5.43
N ASP A 282 -33.44 -12.98 -5.29
CA ASP A 282 -34.71 -13.67 -5.45
C ASP A 282 -35.71 -13.18 -4.38
N MET A 283 -36.94 -12.90 -4.79
CA MET A 283 -37.97 -12.34 -3.92
C MET A 283 -38.65 -13.37 -3.01
N GLU A 284 -38.63 -14.66 -3.34
CA GLU A 284 -39.28 -15.69 -2.51
C GLU A 284 -38.39 -16.09 -1.32
N SER A 285 -37.11 -16.33 -1.58
CA SER A 285 -36.12 -16.75 -0.59
C SER A 285 -35.39 -15.58 0.09
N GLY A 286 -35.24 -14.44 -0.59
CA GLY A 286 -34.44 -13.30 -0.13
C GLY A 286 -32.93 -13.50 -0.27
N TYR A 287 -32.47 -14.59 -0.88
CA TYR A 287 -31.05 -14.83 -1.19
C TYR A 287 -30.63 -14.15 -2.49
N ILE A 288 -29.32 -13.96 -2.65
CA ILE A 288 -28.73 -13.38 -3.87
C ILE A 288 -28.82 -14.40 -4.99
N SER A 289 -29.54 -14.04 -6.07
CA SER A 289 -29.74 -14.85 -7.27
C SER A 289 -28.72 -14.53 -8.37
N SER A 290 -28.22 -13.30 -8.42
CA SER A 290 -27.12 -12.93 -9.33
C SER A 290 -26.33 -11.71 -8.87
N MET A 291 -25.15 -11.54 -9.46
CA MET A 291 -24.33 -10.33 -9.42
C MET A 291 -24.04 -9.81 -10.82
N ASN A 292 -23.97 -8.49 -10.97
CA ASN A 292 -23.34 -7.87 -12.13
C ASN A 292 -21.90 -7.48 -11.76
N LEU A 293 -20.92 -8.06 -12.46
CA LEU A 293 -19.51 -7.84 -12.15
C LEU A 293 -19.05 -6.50 -12.74
N LYS A 294 -18.50 -5.64 -11.87
CA LYS A 294 -18.00 -4.32 -12.24
C LYS A 294 -16.49 -4.29 -12.29
N TYR A 295 -15.95 -3.63 -13.31
CA TYR A 295 -14.53 -3.43 -13.54
C TYR A 295 -14.24 -1.95 -13.77
N ASN A 296 -13.09 -1.47 -13.33
CA ASN A 296 -12.68 -0.07 -13.50
C ASN A 296 -12.16 0.23 -14.92
N TYR A 297 -12.14 -0.78 -15.78
CA TYR A 297 -11.49 -0.80 -17.10
C TYR A 297 -12.29 -1.68 -18.08
N THR A 298 -12.19 -1.39 -19.38
CA THR A 298 -12.74 -2.27 -20.41
C THR A 298 -11.89 -3.56 -20.53
N LYS A 299 -12.50 -4.64 -21.06
CA LYS A 299 -11.83 -5.93 -21.29
C LYS A 299 -10.50 -5.80 -22.07
N THR A 300 -10.45 -4.91 -23.05
CA THR A 300 -9.24 -4.62 -23.85
C THR A 300 -8.16 -3.90 -23.05
N GLU A 301 -8.55 -2.96 -22.18
CA GLU A 301 -7.60 -2.28 -21.28
C GLU A 301 -7.04 -3.26 -20.24
N ILE A 302 -7.88 -4.11 -19.64
CA ILE A 302 -7.45 -5.14 -18.67
C ILE A 302 -6.42 -6.08 -19.30
N GLN A 303 -6.68 -6.56 -20.53
CA GLN A 303 -5.74 -7.41 -21.26
C GLN A 303 -4.39 -6.73 -21.49
N LYS A 304 -4.39 -5.45 -21.91
CA LYS A 304 -3.16 -4.67 -22.09
C LYS A 304 -2.43 -4.43 -20.77
N MET A 305 -3.15 -4.07 -19.70
CA MET A 305 -2.58 -3.86 -18.37
C MET A 305 -1.93 -5.14 -17.82
N GLN A 306 -2.56 -6.30 -18.06
CA GLN A 306 -1.98 -7.60 -17.71
C GLN A 306 -0.72 -7.90 -18.52
N GLU A 307 -0.65 -7.59 -19.81
CA GLU A 307 0.57 -7.75 -20.62
C GLU A 307 1.73 -6.87 -20.13
N GLU A 308 1.45 -5.63 -19.74
CA GLU A 308 2.43 -4.69 -19.19
C GLU A 308 2.91 -5.14 -17.78
N LEU A 309 1.99 -5.61 -16.93
CA LEU A 309 2.28 -6.22 -15.64
C LEU A 309 3.11 -7.52 -15.76
N ASP A 310 2.77 -8.40 -16.70
CA ASP A 310 3.51 -9.64 -17.00
C ASP A 310 4.94 -9.34 -17.48
N ALA A 311 5.11 -8.31 -18.31
CA ALA A 311 6.42 -7.88 -18.79
C ALA A 311 7.28 -7.31 -17.64
N LYS A 312 6.70 -6.44 -16.81
CA LYS A 312 7.37 -5.86 -15.64
C LYS A 312 7.71 -6.91 -14.58
N THR A 313 6.81 -7.87 -14.33
CA THR A 313 7.07 -9.00 -13.44
C THR A 313 8.25 -9.84 -13.95
N ALA A 314 8.31 -10.12 -15.25
CA ALA A 314 9.44 -10.85 -15.84
C ALA A 314 10.78 -10.08 -15.74
N GLU A 315 10.76 -8.75 -15.79
CA GLU A 315 11.93 -7.89 -15.54
C GLU A 315 12.41 -8.02 -14.09
N ILE A 316 11.52 -7.92 -13.10
CA ILE A 316 11.84 -8.05 -11.67
C ILE A 316 12.46 -9.42 -11.36
N PHE A 317 11.91 -10.50 -11.93
CA PHE A 317 12.42 -11.85 -11.76
C PHE A 317 13.68 -12.15 -12.58
N SER A 318 14.11 -11.28 -13.51
CA SER A 318 15.30 -11.53 -14.35
C SER A 318 16.62 -11.53 -13.58
N SER A 319 16.65 -10.90 -12.41
CA SER A 319 17.78 -10.88 -11.46
C SER A 319 17.62 -11.87 -10.30
N VAL A 320 16.52 -12.63 -10.24
CA VAL A 320 16.34 -13.70 -9.25
C VAL A 320 16.97 -14.98 -9.78
N THR A 321 17.79 -15.65 -8.98
CA THR A 321 18.48 -16.90 -9.36
C THR A 321 18.16 -18.06 -8.40
N PRO A 322 18.21 -19.33 -8.84
CA PRO A 322 17.84 -20.48 -7.99
C PRO A 322 18.78 -20.77 -6.80
N ASP A 323 19.90 -20.06 -6.70
CA ASP A 323 20.85 -20.12 -5.59
C ASP A 323 20.60 -19.04 -4.52
N MET A 324 19.69 -18.08 -4.75
CA MET A 324 19.27 -17.11 -3.75
C MET A 324 18.42 -17.77 -2.66
N SER A 325 18.70 -17.43 -1.41
CA SER A 325 17.87 -17.77 -0.25
C SER A 325 16.54 -17.01 -0.25
N GLU A 326 15.56 -17.48 0.51
CA GLU A 326 14.25 -16.79 0.64
C GLU A 326 14.42 -15.34 1.11
N TYR A 327 15.38 -15.09 2.00
CA TYR A 327 15.72 -13.75 2.47
C TYR A 327 16.28 -12.86 1.35
N GLU A 328 17.15 -13.38 0.48
CA GLU A 328 17.68 -12.61 -0.66
C GLU A 328 16.57 -12.30 -1.68
N ILE A 329 15.65 -13.24 -1.92
CA ILE A 329 14.50 -13.05 -2.82
C ILE A 329 13.52 -12.02 -2.25
N VAL A 330 13.15 -12.15 -0.97
CA VAL A 330 12.28 -11.22 -0.26
C VAL A 330 12.88 -9.82 -0.21
N LYS A 331 14.18 -9.71 0.10
CA LYS A 331 14.90 -8.44 0.08
C LYS A 331 14.96 -7.83 -1.31
N HIS A 332 15.16 -8.63 -2.36
CA HIS A 332 15.15 -8.16 -3.75
C HIS A 332 13.79 -7.55 -4.14
N PHE A 333 12.67 -8.20 -3.80
CA PHE A 333 11.33 -7.64 -4.07
C PHE A 333 11.04 -6.36 -3.27
N HIS A 334 11.39 -6.35 -1.98
CA HIS A 334 11.30 -5.18 -1.11
C HIS A 334 12.07 -3.99 -1.70
N ASP A 335 13.35 -4.19 -2.02
CA ASP A 335 14.23 -3.16 -2.55
C ASP A 335 13.78 -2.69 -3.92
N TYR A 336 13.35 -3.59 -4.82
CA TYR A 336 12.86 -3.20 -6.14
C TYR A 336 11.64 -2.28 -6.02
N ILE A 337 10.65 -2.64 -5.19
CA ILE A 337 9.44 -1.83 -5.01
C ILE A 337 9.82 -0.45 -4.46
N ILE A 338 10.62 -0.38 -3.39
CA ILE A 338 11.03 0.90 -2.78
C ILE A 338 11.90 1.74 -3.74
N GLN A 339 12.76 1.13 -4.55
CA GLN A 339 13.62 1.85 -5.49
C GLN A 339 12.87 2.29 -6.75
N ASN A 340 11.76 1.65 -7.13
CA ASN A 340 11.04 1.94 -8.37
C ASN A 340 9.69 2.65 -8.18
N CYS A 341 8.99 2.48 -7.05
CA CYS A 341 7.69 3.11 -6.79
C CYS A 341 7.82 4.37 -5.94
N THR A 342 6.98 5.38 -6.17
CA THR A 342 6.87 6.58 -5.32
C THR A 342 5.60 6.49 -4.47
N TYR A 343 5.70 6.74 -3.16
CA TYR A 343 4.51 6.83 -2.30
C TYR A 343 3.69 8.10 -2.59
N THR A 344 2.57 7.97 -3.30
CA THR A 344 1.68 9.09 -3.67
C THR A 344 0.28 8.59 -4.08
N GLU A 345 -0.73 9.42 -3.86
CA GLU A 345 -2.11 9.22 -4.34
C GLU A 345 -2.37 9.84 -5.73
N ASP A 346 -1.45 10.68 -6.25
CA ASP A 346 -1.58 11.41 -7.52
C ASP A 346 -1.35 10.51 -8.75
N CYS A 347 -2.23 9.52 -8.92
CA CYS A 347 -2.21 8.55 -10.03
C CYS A 347 -3.58 7.87 -10.23
N LYS A 348 -3.71 7.04 -11.27
CA LYS A 348 -4.96 6.33 -11.57
C LYS A 348 -5.13 5.06 -10.72
N ASN A 349 -4.03 4.41 -10.33
CA ASN A 349 -4.02 3.10 -9.67
C ASN A 349 -3.35 3.08 -8.29
N PRO A 350 -3.58 4.05 -7.37
CA PRO A 350 -2.80 4.18 -6.14
C PRO A 350 -2.85 2.94 -5.24
N ASN A 351 -3.94 2.17 -5.31
CA ASN A 351 -4.25 1.11 -4.37
C ASN A 351 -4.07 -0.30 -4.95
N ASN A 352 -3.28 -0.50 -6.02
CA ASN A 352 -3.12 -1.83 -6.61
C ASN A 352 -1.72 -2.14 -7.17
N ILE A 353 -1.53 -3.39 -7.61
CA ILE A 353 -0.24 -3.89 -8.13
C ILE A 353 0.18 -3.27 -9.47
N TYR A 354 -0.77 -2.81 -10.28
CA TYR A 354 -0.47 -2.16 -11.55
C TYR A 354 0.08 -0.75 -11.32
N GLY A 355 -0.52 0.03 -10.41
CA GLY A 355 0.03 1.33 -10.01
C GLY A 355 1.45 1.22 -9.46
N THR A 356 1.66 0.26 -8.57
CA THR A 356 2.97 0.05 -7.91
C THR A 356 4.07 -0.42 -8.87
N LEU A 357 3.80 -1.44 -9.69
CA LEU A 357 4.82 -2.07 -10.52
C LEU A 357 4.97 -1.40 -11.89
N VAL A 358 3.86 -0.99 -12.52
CA VAL A 358 3.83 -0.46 -13.89
C VAL A 358 3.79 1.06 -13.93
N GLU A 359 2.87 1.71 -13.19
CA GLU A 359 2.81 3.19 -13.14
C GLU A 359 3.91 3.78 -12.24
N GLN A 360 4.50 2.97 -11.35
CA GLN A 360 5.55 3.35 -10.39
C GLN A 360 5.10 4.39 -9.34
N VAL A 361 3.80 4.38 -8.99
CA VAL A 361 3.14 5.28 -8.04
C VAL A 361 2.04 4.53 -7.29
N ALA A 362 2.05 4.57 -5.96
CA ALA A 362 1.08 3.85 -5.12
C ALA A 362 1.04 4.32 -3.66
N LEU A 363 0.02 3.88 -2.93
CA LEU A 363 -0.14 3.95 -1.48
C LEU A 363 0.10 2.57 -0.82
N CYS A 364 -0.08 2.47 0.50
CA CYS A 364 0.20 1.27 1.31
C CYS A 364 -0.47 -0.02 0.80
N GLN A 365 -1.69 0.07 0.28
CA GLN A 365 -2.37 -1.07 -0.34
C GLN A 365 -1.60 -1.59 -1.55
N GLY A 366 -1.23 -0.73 -2.50
CA GLY A 366 -0.50 -1.14 -3.70
C GLY A 366 0.86 -1.78 -3.38
N TYR A 367 1.63 -1.20 -2.45
CA TYR A 367 2.92 -1.75 -2.01
C TYR A 367 2.77 -3.15 -1.39
N SER A 368 1.85 -3.31 -0.44
CA SER A 368 1.66 -4.57 0.30
C SER A 368 1.06 -5.69 -0.55
N GLN A 369 0.16 -5.34 -1.48
CA GLN A 369 -0.36 -6.23 -2.51
C GLN A 369 0.75 -6.67 -3.48
N SER A 370 1.56 -5.74 -3.98
CA SER A 370 2.64 -6.04 -4.95
C SER A 370 3.70 -6.95 -4.38
N PHE A 371 4.11 -6.70 -3.15
CA PHE A 371 5.05 -7.55 -2.43
C PHE A 371 4.49 -8.97 -2.22
N THR A 372 3.21 -9.09 -1.85
CA THR A 372 2.54 -10.39 -1.71
C THR A 372 2.42 -11.11 -3.05
N TYR A 373 2.11 -10.40 -4.15
CA TYR A 373 2.04 -10.95 -5.50
C TYR A 373 3.40 -11.53 -5.96
N LEU A 374 4.50 -10.79 -5.79
CA LEU A 374 5.85 -11.26 -6.11
C LEU A 374 6.26 -12.46 -5.24
N CYS A 375 5.99 -12.42 -3.93
CA CYS A 375 6.24 -13.56 -3.03
C CYS A 375 5.46 -14.80 -3.44
N SER A 376 4.19 -14.65 -3.81
CA SER A 376 3.30 -15.75 -4.24
C SER A 376 3.85 -16.46 -5.48
N LEU A 377 4.32 -15.71 -6.47
CA LEU A 377 4.99 -16.22 -7.67
C LEU A 377 6.35 -16.89 -7.38
N ALA A 378 7.03 -16.48 -6.31
CA ALA A 378 8.21 -17.15 -5.79
C ALA A 378 7.90 -18.40 -4.93
N GLY A 379 6.63 -18.70 -4.66
CA GLY A 379 6.25 -19.79 -3.75
C GLY A 379 6.58 -19.50 -2.27
N ILE A 380 6.62 -18.21 -1.90
CA ILE A 380 6.91 -17.71 -0.55
C ILE A 380 5.59 -17.25 0.06
N ASP A 381 5.22 -17.82 1.21
CA ASP A 381 3.99 -17.44 1.93
C ASP A 381 4.09 -15.97 2.37
N SER A 382 3.18 -15.13 1.87
CA SER A 382 3.00 -13.72 2.30
C SER A 382 1.53 -13.46 2.62
N PHE A 383 1.30 -12.62 3.61
CA PHE A 383 -0.01 -12.22 4.13
C PHE A 383 -0.04 -10.70 4.26
N ILE A 384 -1.18 -10.08 3.95
CA ILE A 384 -1.40 -8.63 4.10
C ILE A 384 -1.99 -8.38 5.50
N VAL A 385 -1.38 -7.47 6.24
CA VAL A 385 -1.82 -7.06 7.57
C VAL A 385 -2.44 -5.68 7.49
N LEU A 386 -3.72 -5.59 7.86
CA LEU A 386 -4.46 -4.37 8.17
C LEU A 386 -4.22 -3.93 9.62
N GLY A 387 -4.16 -2.62 9.83
CA GLY A 387 -4.05 -2.00 11.15
C GLY A 387 -3.89 -0.48 11.08
N VAL A 388 -3.20 0.10 12.06
CA VAL A 388 -3.03 1.57 12.18
C VAL A 388 -1.57 1.96 12.43
N ALA A 389 -1.09 2.94 11.66
CA ALA A 389 0.23 3.56 11.74
C ALA A 389 0.13 5.10 11.59
N ASN A 390 -0.45 5.78 12.59
CA ASN A 390 -1.02 7.14 12.53
C ASN A 390 -2.33 7.23 11.73
N GLU A 391 -2.37 6.55 10.59
CA GLU A 391 -3.51 6.38 9.69
C GLU A 391 -3.83 4.88 9.50
N PRO A 392 -5.00 4.51 8.96
CA PRO A 392 -5.26 3.15 8.49
C PRO A 392 -4.14 2.71 7.54
N HIS A 393 -3.57 1.53 7.78
CA HIS A 393 -2.32 1.13 7.12
C HIS A 393 -2.29 -0.36 6.76
N MET A 394 -1.56 -0.68 5.70
CA MET A 394 -1.41 -2.02 5.16
C MET A 394 0.07 -2.36 4.99
N TRP A 395 0.50 -3.47 5.59
CA TRP A 395 1.86 -4.02 5.47
C TRP A 395 1.81 -5.54 5.34
N ASN A 396 2.93 -6.25 5.52
CA ASN A 396 3.00 -7.69 5.28
C ASN A 396 3.55 -8.50 6.46
N ILE A 397 3.08 -9.75 6.57
CA ILE A 397 3.80 -10.85 7.20
C ILE A 397 4.32 -11.77 6.08
N VAL A 398 5.59 -12.11 6.10
CA VAL A 398 6.21 -13.05 5.14
C VAL A 398 6.94 -14.17 5.86
N LYS A 399 7.00 -15.34 5.23
CA LYS A 399 7.67 -16.53 5.75
C LYS A 399 9.03 -16.71 5.11
N MET A 400 10.07 -16.92 5.92
CA MET A 400 11.44 -17.21 5.45
C MET A 400 12.04 -18.32 6.31
N ASP A 401 12.45 -19.44 5.70
CA ASP A 401 12.89 -20.68 6.37
C ASP A 401 11.92 -21.22 7.45
N ASN A 402 10.61 -21.09 7.21
CA ASN A 402 9.49 -21.50 8.08
C ASN A 402 9.19 -20.59 9.28
N ASP A 403 10.00 -19.57 9.56
CA ASP A 403 9.65 -18.52 10.52
C ASP A 403 8.88 -17.39 9.81
N TYR A 404 7.95 -16.74 10.53
CA TYR A 404 7.19 -15.59 10.05
C TYR A 404 7.76 -14.26 10.58
N TYR A 405 7.69 -13.23 9.75
CA TYR A 405 8.29 -11.91 9.98
C TYR A 405 7.39 -10.80 9.43
N HIS A 406 7.27 -9.67 10.12
CA HIS A 406 6.66 -8.46 9.57
C HIS A 406 7.64 -7.72 8.64
N ILE A 407 7.14 -7.20 7.53
CA ILE A 407 7.83 -6.26 6.62
C ILE A 407 6.85 -5.14 6.26
N ASP A 408 7.32 -3.89 6.28
CA ASP A 408 6.52 -2.70 5.95
C ASP A 408 7.27 -1.79 4.98
N LEU A 409 6.99 -2.00 3.69
CA LEU A 409 7.73 -1.37 2.60
C LEU A 409 7.56 0.15 2.56
N THR A 410 6.42 0.70 3.01
CA THR A 410 6.15 2.15 2.84
C THR A 410 6.76 2.99 3.95
N TRP A 411 6.96 2.40 5.12
CA TRP A 411 7.77 3.01 6.16
C TRP A 411 9.27 2.83 5.92
N ASP A 412 9.65 1.76 5.21
CA ASP A 412 11.00 1.56 4.71
C ASP A 412 11.33 2.38 3.43
N ASP A 413 10.32 2.96 2.76
CA ASP A 413 10.46 3.95 1.69
C ASP A 413 10.89 5.33 2.23
N PRO A 414 12.07 5.85 1.86
CA PRO A 414 12.54 7.16 2.27
C PRO A 414 11.99 8.30 1.39
N ASP A 415 12.06 9.53 1.89
CA ASP A 415 11.80 10.73 1.07
C ASP A 415 12.86 10.88 -0.04
N ARG A 416 12.49 10.43 -1.24
CA ARG A 416 13.33 10.41 -2.45
C ARG A 416 13.81 11.79 -2.89
N ALA A 417 13.10 12.87 -2.54
CA ALA A 417 13.51 14.24 -2.88
C ALA A 417 14.85 14.63 -2.23
N LYS A 418 15.29 13.89 -1.20
CA LYS A 418 16.58 14.06 -0.55
C LYS A 418 17.57 12.93 -0.83
N ASN A 419 17.08 11.71 -1.11
CA ASN A 419 17.91 10.52 -1.27
C ASN A 419 17.27 9.50 -2.25
N PRO A 420 17.45 9.67 -3.58
CA PRO A 420 16.68 8.92 -4.58
C PRO A 420 16.91 7.40 -4.55
N ASP A 421 18.13 6.95 -4.25
CA ASP A 421 18.56 5.55 -4.28
C ASP A 421 18.61 4.89 -2.88
N SER A 422 18.04 5.52 -1.86
CA SER A 422 18.09 4.99 -0.49
C SER A 422 16.99 3.95 -0.25
N VAL A 423 17.30 2.93 0.55
CA VAL A 423 16.33 1.98 1.11
C VAL A 423 16.54 1.92 2.62
N ARG A 424 15.46 1.93 3.41
CA ARG A 424 15.51 1.65 4.86
C ARG A 424 15.13 0.18 5.11
N TYR A 425 15.39 -0.28 6.32
CA TYR A 425 15.08 -1.64 6.75
C TYR A 425 14.63 -1.65 8.22
N ASP A 426 14.15 -0.50 8.69
CA ASP A 426 13.64 -0.25 10.03
C ASP A 426 12.48 -1.21 10.38
N TYR A 427 11.71 -1.61 9.36
CA TYR A 427 10.58 -2.52 9.48
C TYR A 427 10.81 -3.87 8.80
N PHE A 428 11.98 -4.11 8.21
CA PHE A 428 12.32 -5.39 7.58
C PHE A 428 12.64 -6.48 8.61
N GLY A 429 11.73 -7.44 8.73
CA GLY A 429 11.94 -8.68 9.47
C GLY A 429 11.60 -8.58 10.96
N LEU A 430 10.59 -7.77 11.34
CA LEU A 430 10.22 -7.56 12.75
C LEU A 430 9.36 -8.70 13.31
N THR A 431 9.48 -8.94 14.62
CA THR A 431 8.59 -9.84 15.36
C THR A 431 7.28 -9.16 15.73
N ASP A 432 6.25 -9.96 16.00
CA ASP A 432 4.96 -9.56 16.59
C ASP A 432 5.13 -8.66 17.82
N GLU A 433 6.00 -9.05 18.75
CA GLU A 433 6.33 -8.27 19.95
C GLU A 433 6.86 -6.88 19.60
N ARG A 434 7.69 -6.77 18.56
CA ARG A 434 8.34 -5.52 18.18
C ARG A 434 7.42 -4.60 17.39
N ILE A 435 6.71 -5.12 16.38
CA ILE A 435 5.81 -4.30 15.56
C ILE A 435 4.62 -3.77 16.38
N ARG A 436 4.13 -4.51 17.38
CA ARG A 436 3.06 -4.06 18.30
C ARG A 436 3.47 -2.91 19.24
N GLN A 437 4.76 -2.57 19.31
CA GLN A 437 5.25 -1.35 19.97
C GLN A 437 5.22 -0.12 19.05
N LEU A 438 5.05 -0.34 17.74
CA LEU A 438 5.15 0.67 16.67
C LEU A 438 3.83 0.89 15.93
N ARG A 439 2.94 -0.12 15.94
CA ARG A 439 1.65 -0.16 15.22
C ARG A 439 0.57 -0.86 16.03
N GLN A 440 -0.67 -0.59 15.68
CA GLN A 440 -1.83 -1.35 16.14
C GLN A 440 -2.28 -2.30 15.02
N PHE A 441 -2.72 -3.51 15.36
CA PHE A 441 -3.27 -4.48 14.41
C PHE A 441 -4.78 -4.41 14.49
N ASP A 442 -5.46 -4.67 13.37
CA ASP A 442 -6.89 -4.95 13.42
C ASP A 442 -7.18 -6.33 14.03
N ASP A 443 -8.40 -6.50 14.55
CA ASP A 443 -8.90 -7.81 15.00
C ASP A 443 -9.32 -8.65 13.79
N TYR A 444 -8.78 -9.87 13.69
CA TYR A 444 -9.16 -10.85 12.66
C TYR A 444 -10.14 -11.89 13.22
N ASP A 445 -11.12 -12.28 12.42
CA ASP A 445 -12.03 -13.39 12.75
C ASP A 445 -11.37 -14.78 12.61
N TYR A 446 -10.10 -14.83 12.20
CA TYR A 446 -9.28 -16.01 11.99
C TYR A 446 -7.87 -15.84 12.57
N GLU A 447 -7.15 -16.95 12.78
CA GLU A 447 -5.78 -16.94 13.27
C GLU A 447 -4.81 -16.50 12.17
N ILE A 448 -4.11 -15.38 12.39
CA ILE A 448 -3.00 -14.93 11.55
C ILE A 448 -1.68 -15.60 11.98
N PRO A 449 -0.72 -15.88 11.08
CA PRO A 449 0.55 -16.50 11.45
C PRO A 449 1.35 -15.61 12.42
N GLU A 450 1.80 -16.17 13.54
CA GLU A 450 2.51 -15.42 14.57
C GLU A 450 3.98 -15.15 14.17
N ALA A 451 4.36 -13.88 14.03
CA ALA A 451 5.70 -13.51 13.59
C ALA A 451 6.72 -13.59 14.75
N LYS A 452 7.29 -14.78 14.96
CA LYS A 452 8.34 -15.05 15.97
C LYS A 452 9.76 -15.06 15.41
N GLY A 453 9.93 -14.90 14.11
CA GLY A 453 11.23 -14.95 13.45
C GLY A 453 12.17 -13.83 13.87
N THR A 454 13.42 -14.16 14.16
CA THR A 454 14.50 -13.20 14.45
C THR A 454 15.71 -13.34 13.54
N LYS A 455 15.90 -14.50 12.90
CA LYS A 455 17.04 -14.82 12.01
C LYS A 455 17.19 -13.87 10.83
N TYR A 456 16.07 -13.39 10.29
CA TYR A 456 15.99 -12.52 9.11
C TYR A 456 15.53 -11.09 9.41
N GLN A 457 15.56 -10.66 10.68
CA GLN A 457 15.53 -9.23 10.99
C GLN A 457 16.79 -8.60 10.38
N TYR A 458 16.62 -7.58 9.54
CA TYR A 458 17.69 -7.12 8.64
C TYR A 458 19.01 -6.82 9.36
N TYR A 459 18.98 -6.07 10.46
CA TYR A 459 20.20 -5.66 11.14
C TYR A 459 20.87 -6.83 11.87
N TYR A 460 20.11 -7.73 12.48
CA TYR A 460 20.67 -8.96 13.07
C TYR A 460 21.28 -9.87 12.00
N HIS A 461 20.59 -10.05 10.86
CA HIS A 461 21.06 -10.91 9.79
C HIS A 461 22.38 -10.43 9.17
N ASN A 462 22.51 -9.12 8.95
CA ASN A 462 23.68 -8.52 8.32
C ASN A 462 24.81 -8.13 9.30
N ASN A 463 24.67 -8.44 10.60
CA ASN A 463 25.62 -8.05 11.67
C ASN A 463 25.78 -6.52 11.81
N LEU A 464 24.66 -5.79 11.76
CA LEU A 464 24.56 -4.33 11.84
C LEU A 464 23.92 -3.86 13.16
N VAL A 465 24.01 -4.65 14.22
CA VAL A 465 23.49 -4.32 15.57
C VAL A 465 24.65 -3.92 16.46
N ALA A 466 24.51 -2.80 17.18
CA ALA A 466 25.49 -2.33 18.16
C ALA A 466 24.88 -2.28 19.56
N ASP A 467 25.57 -2.86 20.55
CA ASP A 467 25.25 -2.73 21.97
C ASP A 467 25.93 -1.51 22.63
N SER A 468 26.96 -0.97 21.97
CA SER A 468 27.86 0.02 22.55
C SER A 468 28.49 0.93 21.49
N THR A 469 29.05 2.05 21.96
CA THR A 469 29.80 3.01 21.14
C THR A 469 30.99 2.40 20.39
N ALA A 470 31.65 1.39 20.97
CA ALA A 470 32.76 0.68 20.34
C ALA A 470 32.30 -0.18 19.14
N GLU A 471 31.21 -0.94 19.31
CA GLU A 471 30.61 -1.73 18.22
C GLU A 471 30.06 -0.84 17.12
N ALA A 472 29.35 0.24 17.48
CA ALA A 472 28.81 1.19 16.53
C ALA A 472 29.92 1.81 15.65
N LYS A 473 31.06 2.18 16.23
CA LYS A 473 32.23 2.67 15.46
C LYS A 473 32.79 1.59 14.53
N ALA A 474 32.87 0.33 14.97
CA ALA A 474 33.37 -0.77 14.14
C ALA A 474 32.44 -1.05 12.94
N ILE A 475 31.13 -1.10 13.17
CA ILE A 475 30.10 -1.26 12.12
C ILE A 475 30.17 -0.10 11.13
N LEU A 476 30.18 1.15 11.62
CA LEU A 476 30.28 2.33 10.77
C LEU A 476 31.52 2.28 9.86
N ILE A 477 32.69 1.92 10.38
CA ILE A 477 33.93 1.81 9.59
C ILE A 477 33.81 0.71 8.53
N SER A 478 33.24 -0.45 8.87
CA SER A 478 32.99 -1.53 7.91
C SER A 478 32.07 -1.08 6.78
N GLU A 479 30.91 -0.54 7.13
CA GLU A 479 29.87 -0.23 6.15
C GLU A 479 30.20 0.98 5.29
N VAL A 480 30.90 2.00 5.82
CA VAL A 480 31.43 3.09 5.00
C VAL A 480 32.45 2.59 3.98
N LYS A 481 33.32 1.63 4.36
CA LYS A 481 34.27 1.03 3.42
C LYS A 481 33.54 0.25 2.31
N LYS A 482 32.52 -0.56 2.64
CA LYS A 482 31.67 -1.24 1.64
C LYS A 482 30.91 -0.25 0.75
N ALA A 483 30.22 0.72 1.35
CA ALA A 483 29.47 1.75 0.64
C ALA A 483 30.37 2.51 -0.34
N SER A 484 31.59 2.89 0.08
CA SER A 484 32.58 3.54 -0.79
C SER A 484 32.98 2.74 -2.02
N GLN A 485 32.88 1.40 -2.00
CA GLN A 485 33.17 0.55 -3.16
C GLN A 485 31.99 0.52 -4.12
N ALA A 486 30.76 0.46 -3.59
CA ALA A 486 29.52 0.43 -4.36
C ALA A 486 29.00 1.83 -4.78
N LYS A 487 29.63 2.92 -4.30
CA LYS A 487 29.07 4.29 -4.31
C LYS A 487 27.69 4.40 -3.65
N ALA A 488 27.40 3.54 -2.66
CA ALA A 488 26.11 3.59 -1.95
C ALA A 488 26.05 4.83 -1.06
N SER A 489 24.98 5.62 -1.21
CA SER A 489 24.81 6.90 -0.52
C SER A 489 24.43 6.79 0.96
N THR A 490 24.20 5.58 1.50
CA THR A 490 23.76 5.39 2.89
C THR A 490 24.45 4.25 3.63
N VAL A 491 24.63 4.46 4.93
CA VAL A 491 25.10 3.50 5.93
C VAL A 491 24.13 3.51 7.09
N GLN A 492 23.80 2.35 7.66
CA GLN A 492 22.77 2.22 8.69
C GLN A 492 23.06 1.09 9.69
N LEU A 493 22.71 1.29 10.96
CA LEU A 493 22.87 0.34 12.05
C LEU A 493 21.70 0.43 13.05
N LEU A 494 21.45 -0.65 13.79
CA LEU A 494 20.44 -0.75 14.84
C LEU A 494 21.11 -0.75 16.21
N CYS A 495 20.55 0.00 17.17
CA CYS A 495 20.95 -0.10 18.57
C CYS A 495 20.09 -1.16 19.30
N THR A 496 20.70 -1.95 20.18
CA THR A 496 20.03 -3.05 20.93
C THR A 496 18.83 -2.58 21.73
N ASP A 497 18.92 -1.39 22.32
CA ASP A 497 17.95 -0.79 23.22
C ASP A 497 18.10 0.74 23.27
N ASN A 498 17.30 1.41 24.10
CA ASN A 498 17.26 2.87 24.18
C ASN A 498 18.49 3.47 24.87
N GLU A 499 19.15 2.73 25.78
CA GLU A 499 20.35 3.21 26.47
C GLU A 499 21.54 3.21 25.50
N ALA A 500 21.73 2.10 24.78
CA ALA A 500 22.68 2.01 23.68
C ALA A 500 22.42 3.09 22.61
N TYR A 501 21.15 3.29 22.20
CA TYR A 501 20.78 4.34 21.24
C TYR A 501 21.16 5.75 21.73
N GLU A 502 20.85 6.08 22.99
CA GLU A 502 21.14 7.39 23.57
C GLU A 502 22.64 7.63 23.76
N GLU A 503 23.43 6.61 24.13
CA GLU A 503 24.90 6.69 24.19
C GLU A 503 25.52 6.86 22.79
N ILE A 504 25.14 6.01 21.84
CA ILE A 504 25.70 6.01 20.48
C ILE A 504 25.36 7.30 19.73
N THR A 505 24.11 7.77 19.80
CA THR A 505 23.74 9.05 19.18
C THR A 505 24.45 10.24 19.83
N SER A 506 24.63 10.24 21.16
CA SER A 506 25.38 11.28 21.87
C SER A 506 26.85 11.32 21.48
N LEU A 507 27.49 10.16 21.25
CA LEU A 507 28.86 10.11 20.72
C LEU A 507 28.90 10.58 19.26
N PHE A 508 28.07 9.98 18.39
CA PHE A 508 28.13 10.15 16.94
C PHE A 508 27.84 11.59 16.51
N PHE A 509 26.89 12.27 17.15
CA PHE A 509 26.44 13.61 16.77
C PHE A 509 26.82 14.69 17.80
N GLY A 510 27.64 14.33 18.79
CA GLY A 510 28.19 15.26 19.78
C GLY A 510 29.53 15.89 19.40
N ASN A 511 30.02 16.78 20.27
CA ASN A 511 31.27 17.53 20.09
C ASN A 511 32.53 16.77 20.58
N SER A 512 32.47 15.44 20.62
CA SER A 512 33.54 14.58 21.15
C SER A 512 34.51 14.09 20.08
N SER A 513 35.79 13.97 20.43
CA SER A 513 36.77 13.22 19.63
C SER A 513 36.35 11.75 19.56
N GLY A 514 35.85 11.32 18.40
CA GLY A 514 35.19 10.03 18.21
C GLY A 514 33.75 10.14 17.69
N ASN A 515 33.25 11.35 17.42
CA ASN A 515 32.01 11.56 16.66
C ASN A 515 32.14 11.06 15.21
N VAL A 516 31.01 11.01 14.49
CA VAL A 516 30.93 10.47 13.13
C VAL A 516 31.91 11.13 12.16
N ILE A 517 32.05 12.46 12.25
CA ILE A 517 32.96 13.26 11.42
C ILE A 517 34.43 12.85 11.68
N GLY A 518 34.81 12.69 12.95
CA GLY A 518 36.14 12.18 13.33
C GLY A 518 36.39 10.76 12.80
N ILE A 519 35.40 9.86 12.93
CA ILE A 519 35.50 8.47 12.42
C ILE A 519 35.69 8.46 10.90
N LEU A 520 34.91 9.24 10.16
CA LEU A 520 35.05 9.37 8.70
C LEU A 520 36.40 9.97 8.31
N GLY A 521 36.88 10.98 9.06
CA GLY A 521 38.19 11.59 8.87
C GLY A 521 39.37 10.63 9.13
N GLU A 522 39.23 9.69 10.07
CA GLU A 522 40.22 8.63 10.35
C GLU A 522 40.36 7.64 9.17
N ILE A 523 39.26 7.33 8.46
CA ILE A 523 39.24 6.29 7.41
C ILE A 523 39.24 6.82 5.98
N LYS A 524 39.24 8.15 5.77
CA LYS A 524 39.13 8.78 4.45
C LYS A 524 40.18 8.35 3.43
N ASP A 525 41.32 7.83 3.87
CA ASP A 525 42.40 7.33 3.01
C ASP A 525 42.39 5.82 2.77
N ASP A 526 41.50 5.09 3.44
CA ASP A 526 41.27 3.64 3.32
C ASP A 526 40.00 3.28 2.49
N VAL A 527 39.39 4.24 1.81
CA VAL A 527 38.11 4.10 1.08
C VAL A 527 38.29 4.21 -0.44
N ALA A 528 37.45 3.50 -1.20
CA ALA A 528 37.60 3.36 -2.64
C ALA A 528 37.15 4.63 -3.41
N ASN A 529 36.07 5.27 -2.97
CA ASN A 529 35.63 6.58 -3.43
C ASN A 529 35.61 7.54 -2.24
N LYS A 530 36.10 8.78 -2.45
CA LYS A 530 36.18 9.81 -1.42
C LYS A 530 34.81 10.45 -1.18
N PHE A 531 34.55 10.87 0.04
CA PHE A 531 33.31 11.53 0.46
C PHE A 531 33.62 12.73 1.36
N ASN A 532 32.63 13.60 1.54
CA ASN A 532 32.67 14.73 2.46
C ASN A 532 32.95 14.24 3.90
N THR A 533 33.98 14.82 4.54
CA THR A 533 34.35 14.56 5.95
C THR A 533 34.30 15.84 6.80
N GLU A 534 33.67 16.90 6.32
CA GLU A 534 33.49 18.18 7.03
C GLU A 534 32.03 18.38 7.46
N SER A 535 31.08 17.78 6.74
CA SER A 535 29.68 17.66 7.15
C SER A 535 29.10 16.33 6.73
N ILE A 536 28.04 15.92 7.42
CA ILE A 536 27.26 14.71 7.13
C ILE A 536 25.78 15.02 7.30
N TYR A 537 24.94 14.39 6.48
CA TYR A 537 23.53 14.25 6.79
C TYR A 537 23.33 12.94 7.55
N HIS A 538 22.40 12.95 8.50
CA HIS A 538 22.01 11.75 9.25
C HIS A 538 20.50 11.74 9.49
N ASN A 539 20.01 10.56 9.82
CA ASN A 539 18.71 10.37 10.41
C ASN A 539 18.84 9.35 11.55
N SER A 540 18.16 9.60 12.66
CA SER A 540 18.18 8.70 13.80
C SER A 540 16.78 8.68 14.39
N ASN A 541 16.19 7.50 14.51
CA ASN A 541 14.85 7.31 15.03
C ASN A 541 14.91 6.53 16.34
N ARG A 542 14.45 7.14 17.43
CA ARG A 542 14.45 6.50 18.76
C ARG A 542 13.43 5.36 18.85
N ASP A 543 12.34 5.43 18.09
CA ASP A 543 11.28 4.43 18.15
C ASP A 543 11.72 3.13 17.47
N THR A 544 12.37 3.21 16.30
CA THR A 544 12.95 2.04 15.60
C THR A 544 14.34 1.67 16.16
N ARG A 545 15.04 2.63 16.78
CA ARG A 545 16.44 2.59 17.28
C ARG A 545 17.49 2.49 16.17
N VAL A 546 17.11 2.87 14.95
CA VAL A 546 18.02 2.89 13.79
C VAL A 546 18.74 4.23 13.71
N ILE A 547 20.04 4.16 13.40
CA ILE A 547 20.87 5.31 13.03
C ILE A 547 21.30 5.12 11.58
N LYS A 548 21.04 6.14 10.75
CA LYS A 548 21.39 6.21 9.33
C LYS A 548 22.27 7.43 9.07
N ILE A 549 23.35 7.24 8.32
CA ILE A 549 24.30 8.27 7.91
C ILE A 549 24.34 8.27 6.38
N TYR A 550 24.33 9.47 5.81
CA TYR A 550 24.31 9.69 4.36
C TYR A 550 25.70 10.16 3.91
N LEU A 551 26.24 9.51 2.88
CA LEU A 551 27.56 9.78 2.31
C LEU A 551 27.44 10.63 1.04
N GLU A 552 28.00 11.82 1.08
CA GLU A 552 28.14 12.71 -0.06
C GLU A 552 29.50 12.45 -0.73
N TYR A 553 29.51 11.80 -1.89
CA TYR A 553 30.76 11.50 -2.62
C TYR A 553 31.33 12.76 -3.29
N LEU A 554 32.66 12.82 -3.35
CA LEU A 554 33.40 13.86 -4.07
C LEU A 554 33.72 13.37 -5.49
N ASP A 555 33.57 14.26 -6.48
CA ASP A 555 33.85 14.02 -7.91
C ASP A 555 35.34 13.80 -8.24
#